data_AF-A0A822FND8-F1
#
_entry.id   AF-A0A822FND8-F1
#
_cell.length_a   1.000
_cell.length_b   1.000
_cell.length_c   1.000
_cell.angle_alpha   90.00
_cell.angle_beta   90.00
_cell.angle_gamma   90.00
#
_symmetry.space_group_name_H-M   'P 1'
#
loop_
_entity.id
_entity.type
_entity.pdbx_description
1 polymer ?
#
loop_
_entity_poly.entity_id
_entity_poly.type
_entity_poly.pdbx_seq_one_letter_code
_entity_poly.pdbx_strand_id
1 'polypeptide(L)'
;TKMYATNYALMQLVEQGVLNVDDPVNKYIPEYCGCNPENEYRETRLIKDLLTHTAGYASSVEFYNSEKVSPNLFSQNKRKTEEIIKTKLKFQRSRGEDQLPVYSDIDYMLLGLLVEHPLNLTHTLFNP
;
A
#
# COMPACT_ATOMS: atom_id res chain seq x y z
N THR A 1 15.99 -2.37 -8.81
CA THR A 1 15.41 -1.79 -10.05
C THR A 1 13.92 -1.47 -9.93
N LYS A 2 13.05 -2.41 -9.49
CA LYS A 2 11.60 -2.13 -9.35
C LYS A 2 11.26 -1.06 -8.29
N MET A 3 11.86 -1.12 -7.10
CA MET A 3 11.58 -0.14 -6.04
C MET A 3 11.98 1.29 -6.41
N TYR A 4 13.12 1.45 -7.09
CA TYR A 4 13.56 2.74 -7.60
C TYR A 4 12.58 3.29 -8.64
N ALA A 5 12.11 2.44 -9.56
CA ALA A 5 11.10 2.83 -10.55
C ALA A 5 9.77 3.24 -9.88
N THR A 6 9.31 2.51 -8.85
CA THR A 6 8.11 2.85 -8.08
C THR A 6 8.27 4.20 -7.38
N ASN A 7 9.39 4.43 -6.70
CA ASN A 7 9.64 5.70 -6.01
C ASN A 7 9.75 6.86 -6.99
N TYR A 8 10.42 6.67 -8.13
CA TYR A 8 10.52 7.68 -9.17
C TYR A 8 9.15 8.02 -9.78
N ALA A 9 8.32 7.01 -10.07
CA ALA A 9 6.96 7.22 -10.56
C ALA A 9 6.10 8.00 -9.54
N LEU A 10 6.20 7.66 -8.25
CA LEU A 10 5.51 8.40 -7.19
C LEU A 10 5.96 9.86 -7.12
N MET A 11 7.27 10.12 -7.19
CA MET A 11 7.79 11.50 -7.21
C MET A 11 7.25 12.30 -8.39
N GLN A 12 7.15 11.69 -9.58
CA GLN A 12 6.56 12.33 -10.75
C GLN A 12 5.07 12.62 -10.57
N LEU A 13 4.31 11.69 -9.99
CA LEU A 13 2.89 11.91 -9.68
C LEU A 13 2.68 13.03 -8.65
N VAL A 14 3.59 13.15 -7.67
CA VAL A 14 3.61 14.27 -6.71
C VAL A 14 3.92 15.59 -7.40
N GLU A 15 4.97 15.62 -8.23
CA GLU A 15 5.39 16.81 -8.96
C GLU A 15 4.28 17.34 -9.90
N GLN A 16 3.53 16.42 -10.51
CA GLN A 16 2.38 16.74 -11.38
C GLN A 16 1.10 17.10 -10.60
N GLY A 17 1.11 17.04 -9.26
CA GLY A 17 -0.05 17.32 -8.42
C GLY A 17 -1.17 16.27 -8.51
N VAL A 18 -0.91 15.13 -9.15
CA VAL A 18 -1.85 14.00 -9.29
C VAL A 18 -1.94 13.23 -7.98
N LEU A 19 -0.85 13.18 -7.22
CA LEU A 19 -0.76 12.54 -5.93
C LEU A 19 -0.27 13.52 -4.85
N ASN A 20 -0.85 13.44 -3.66
CA ASN A 20 -0.30 14.10 -2.47
C ASN A 20 0.05 13.03 -1.42
N VAL A 21 1.26 13.09 -0.86
CA VAL A 21 1.73 12.09 0.13
C VAL A 21 0.98 12.16 1.46
N ASP A 22 0.36 13.29 1.77
CA ASP A 22 -0.47 13.48 2.96
C ASP A 22 -1.92 13.02 2.76
N ASP A 23 -2.31 12.61 1.56
CA ASP A 23 -3.64 12.04 1.33
C ASP A 23 -3.73 10.59 1.84
N PRO A 24 -4.94 10.16 2.24
CA PRO A 24 -5.16 8.77 2.60
C PRO A 24 -5.10 7.87 1.37
N VAL A 25 -4.58 6.66 1.54
CA VAL A 25 -4.41 5.67 0.46
C VAL A 25 -5.75 5.35 -0.20
N ASN A 26 -6.84 5.29 0.59
CA ASN A 26 -8.18 4.99 0.09
C ASN A 26 -8.73 6.03 -0.89
N LYS A 27 -8.17 7.25 -0.93
CA LYS A 27 -8.52 8.29 -1.92
C LYS A 27 -8.19 7.83 -3.35
N TYR A 28 -7.10 7.08 -3.50
CA TYR A 28 -6.60 6.60 -4.79
C TYR A 28 -6.94 5.14 -5.05
N ILE A 29 -7.15 4.35 -3.98
CA ILE A 29 -7.55 2.95 -4.04
C ILE A 29 -8.79 2.77 -3.16
N PRO A 30 -10.01 3.03 -3.66
CA PRO A 30 -11.23 3.02 -2.85
C PRO A 30 -11.52 1.68 -2.15
N GLU A 31 -11.03 0.56 -2.69
CA GLU A 31 -11.18 -0.77 -2.09
C GLU A 31 -10.22 -1.00 -0.89
N TYR A 32 -9.31 -0.07 -0.62
CA TYR A 32 -8.43 -0.10 0.54
C TYR A 32 -9.19 0.38 1.79
N CYS A 33 -9.99 -0.51 2.37
CA CYS A 33 -10.90 -0.19 3.47
C CYS A 33 -11.00 -1.32 4.51
N GLY A 34 -11.51 -0.99 5.69
CA GLY A 34 -11.71 -1.90 6.81
C GLY A 34 -10.74 -1.69 7.97
N CYS A 35 -11.03 -2.36 9.09
CA CYS A 35 -10.27 -2.26 10.33
C CYS A 35 -9.90 -3.63 10.92
N ASN A 36 -8.91 -3.64 11.81
CA ASN A 36 -8.63 -4.78 12.69
C ASN A 36 -9.36 -4.62 14.05
N PRO A 37 -9.41 -5.67 14.90
CA PRO A 37 -10.01 -5.60 16.23
C PRO A 37 -9.42 -4.52 17.15
N GLU A 38 -8.19 -4.11 16.89
CA GLU A 38 -7.46 -3.07 17.62
C GLU A 38 -7.84 -1.64 17.18
N ASN A 39 -8.86 -1.47 16.34
CA ASN A 39 -9.32 -0.18 15.80
C ASN A 39 -8.27 0.55 14.94
N GLU A 40 -7.41 -0.19 14.26
CA GLU A 40 -6.56 0.35 13.21
C GLU A 40 -7.31 0.31 11.88
N TYR A 41 -7.63 1.49 11.35
CA TYR A 41 -8.42 1.67 10.13
C TYR A 41 -7.52 1.93 8.93
N ARG A 42 -7.78 1.23 7.83
CA ARG A 42 -7.07 1.41 6.56
C ARG A 42 -7.27 2.80 5.98
N GLU A 43 -8.47 3.34 6.15
CA GLU A 43 -8.90 4.66 5.71
C GLU A 43 -8.09 5.80 6.35
N THR A 44 -7.40 5.53 7.46
CA THR A 44 -6.53 6.51 8.14
C THR A 44 -5.08 6.46 7.67
N ARG A 45 -4.70 5.47 6.86
CA ARG A 45 -3.32 5.34 6.37
C ARG A 45 -3.09 6.30 5.23
N LEU A 46 -2.04 7.10 5.37
CA LEU A 46 -1.57 8.06 4.39
C LEU A 46 -0.50 7.43 3.51
N ILE A 47 -0.30 8.00 2.33
CA ILE A 47 0.77 7.55 1.42
C ILE A 47 2.15 7.70 2.07
N LYS A 48 2.37 8.78 2.83
CA LYS A 48 3.61 8.99 3.58
C LYS A 48 3.87 7.91 4.62
N ASP A 49 2.83 7.31 5.19
CA ASP A 49 3.00 6.24 6.19
C ASP A 49 3.58 4.98 5.53
N LEU A 50 3.20 4.70 4.28
CA LEU A 50 3.77 3.60 3.48
C LEU A 50 5.22 3.90 3.09
N LEU A 51 5.50 5.13 2.65
CA LEU A 51 6.84 5.58 2.26
C LEU A 51 7.84 5.55 3.43
N THR A 52 7.36 5.82 4.64
CA THR A 52 8.17 5.88 5.86
C THR A 52 8.12 4.60 6.69
N HIS A 53 7.39 3.57 6.24
CA HIS A 53 7.25 2.30 6.95
C HIS A 53 6.61 2.40 8.35
N THR A 54 5.71 3.36 8.51
CA THR A 54 4.97 3.66 9.76
C THR A 54 3.48 3.30 9.68
N ALA A 55 3.03 2.69 8.58
CA ALA A 55 1.64 2.24 8.42
C ALA A 55 1.23 1.06 9.32
N GLY A 56 2.19 0.37 9.93
CA GLY A 56 1.95 -0.68 10.92
C GLY A 56 1.82 -2.09 10.35
N TYR A 57 2.17 -2.31 9.08
CA TYR A 57 2.21 -3.65 8.47
C TYR A 57 3.39 -4.50 8.97
N ALA A 58 3.27 -5.81 8.73
CA ALA A 58 4.35 -6.78 8.87
C ALA A 58 5.46 -6.50 7.85
N SER A 59 6.69 -6.90 8.14
CA SER A 59 7.81 -6.75 7.19
C SER A 59 7.58 -7.53 5.90
N SER A 60 7.10 -8.77 6.00
CA SER A 60 6.73 -9.60 4.85
C SER A 60 5.66 -10.62 5.25
N VAL A 61 4.93 -11.13 4.26
CA VAL A 61 3.93 -12.19 4.45
C VAL A 61 4.07 -13.21 3.34
N GLU A 62 4.31 -14.46 3.70
CA GLU A 62 4.41 -15.58 2.75
C GLU A 62 3.02 -16.08 2.34
N PHE A 63 2.26 -15.26 1.61
CA PHE A 63 0.88 -15.59 1.19
C PHE A 63 0.77 -16.96 0.49
N TYR A 64 1.82 -17.43 -0.17
CA TYR A 64 1.89 -18.70 -0.88
C TYR A 64 2.11 -19.93 0.03
N ASN A 65 2.41 -19.72 1.32
CA ASN A 65 2.75 -20.80 2.26
C ASN A 65 1.60 -21.04 3.24
N SER A 66 0.78 -22.05 2.96
CA SER A 66 -0.39 -22.41 3.78
C SER A 66 -0.06 -22.86 5.21
N GLU A 67 1.20 -23.20 5.51
CA GLU A 67 1.63 -23.55 6.87
C GLU A 67 1.93 -22.32 7.71
N LYS A 68 2.25 -21.18 7.07
CA LYS A 68 2.63 -19.93 7.74
C LYS A 68 1.53 -18.88 7.78
N VAL A 69 0.51 -19.00 6.91
CA VAL A 69 -0.61 -18.07 6.87
C VAL A 69 -1.93 -18.80 7.07
N SER A 70 -2.89 -18.12 7.69
CA SER A 70 -4.24 -18.64 7.83
C SER A 70 -4.93 -18.81 6.47
N PRO A 71 -5.92 -19.73 6.34
CA PRO A 71 -6.56 -20.03 5.05
C PRO A 71 -7.17 -18.81 4.32
N ASN A 72 -7.60 -17.80 5.07
CA ASN A 72 -8.13 -16.54 4.52
C ASN A 72 -7.05 -15.61 3.93
N LEU A 73 -5.78 -15.81 4.27
CA LEU A 73 -4.63 -15.07 3.73
C LEU A 73 -3.84 -15.89 2.70
N PHE A 74 -4.06 -17.20 2.59
CA PHE A 74 -3.38 -18.03 1.60
C PHE A 74 -3.76 -17.65 0.16
N SER A 75 -2.75 -17.36 -0.68
CA SER A 75 -2.90 -16.98 -2.08
C SER A 75 -1.63 -17.25 -2.88
N GLN A 76 -1.80 -17.77 -4.10
CA GLN A 76 -0.77 -17.84 -5.14
C GLN A 76 -1.13 -16.99 -6.37
N ASN A 77 -2.24 -16.23 -6.30
CA ASN A 77 -2.78 -15.45 -7.40
C ASN A 77 -2.61 -13.95 -7.10
N LYS A 78 -2.02 -13.18 -8.03
CA LYS A 78 -1.79 -11.73 -7.89
C LYS A 78 -3.05 -10.99 -7.43
N ARG A 79 -4.16 -11.13 -8.18
CA ARG A 79 -5.44 -10.45 -7.87
C ARG A 79 -5.97 -10.81 -6.47
N LYS A 80 -5.91 -12.08 -6.07
CA LYS A 80 -6.35 -12.50 -4.74
C LYS A 80 -5.45 -11.90 -3.64
N THR A 81 -4.14 -11.86 -3.87
CA THR A 81 -3.19 -11.25 -2.91
C THR A 81 -3.42 -9.76 -2.76
N GLU A 82 -3.69 -9.04 -3.86
CA GLU A 82 -4.06 -7.61 -3.82
C GLU A 82 -5.35 -7.39 -3.02
N GLU A 83 -6.39 -8.18 -3.26
CA GLU A 83 -7.63 -8.12 -2.48
C GLU A 83 -7.39 -8.35 -0.98
N ILE A 84 -6.54 -9.33 -0.63
CA ILE A 84 -6.16 -9.58 0.76
C ILE A 84 -5.44 -8.37 1.36
N ILE A 85 -4.46 -7.81 0.65
CA ILE A 85 -3.70 -6.65 1.11
C ILE A 85 -4.60 -5.43 1.27
N LYS A 86 -5.59 -5.24 0.40
CA LYS A 86 -6.53 -4.11 0.44
C LYS A 86 -7.57 -4.22 1.55
N THR A 87 -8.05 -5.42 1.86
CA THR A 87 -9.28 -5.60 2.67
C THR A 87 -9.13 -6.45 3.93
N LYS A 88 -8.14 -7.35 4.02
CA LYS A 88 -8.12 -8.42 5.05
C LYS A 88 -6.87 -8.44 5.91
N LEU A 89 -5.73 -8.03 5.35
CA LEU A 89 -4.46 -8.13 6.06
C LEU A 89 -4.50 -7.26 7.34
N LYS A 90 -4.10 -7.81 8.47
CA LYS A 90 -4.12 -7.07 9.73
C LYS A 90 -2.86 -6.20 9.88
N PHE A 91 -3.01 -5.08 10.57
CA PHE A 91 -1.87 -4.33 11.08
C PHE A 91 -1.28 -5.08 12.29
N GLN A 92 0.05 -5.11 12.37
CA GLN A 92 0.77 -5.69 13.52
C GLN A 92 1.08 -4.64 14.58
N ARG A 93 1.03 -3.37 14.20
CA ARG A 93 1.38 -2.22 15.03
C ARG A 93 0.41 -1.08 14.73
N SER A 94 0.26 -0.18 15.70
CA SER A 94 -0.48 1.04 15.49
C SER A 94 0.24 1.96 14.51
N ARG A 95 -0.55 2.78 13.81
CA ARG A 95 -0.02 3.88 13.01
C ARG A 95 0.62 4.93 13.92
N GLY A 96 1.75 5.49 13.50
CA GLY A 96 2.30 6.67 14.16
C GLY A 96 3.77 6.87 13.88
N GLU A 97 4.19 8.13 13.85
CA GLU A 97 5.59 8.54 13.66
C GLU A 97 6.48 8.19 14.85
N ASP A 98 5.88 7.96 16.03
CA ASP A 98 6.56 7.50 17.25
C ASP A 98 6.92 6.01 17.23
N GLN A 99 6.46 5.26 16.22
CA GLN A 99 6.80 3.86 16.03
C GLN A 99 8.10 3.76 15.22
N LEU A 100 8.98 2.85 15.61
CA LEU A 100 10.16 2.55 14.80
C LEU A 100 9.74 2.03 13.41
N PRO A 101 10.23 2.63 12.31
CA PRO A 101 9.97 2.15 10.96
C PRO A 101 10.36 0.67 10.81
N VAL A 102 9.47 -0.15 10.26
CA VAL A 102 9.80 -1.54 9.90
C VAL A 102 9.57 -1.69 8.41
N TYR A 103 10.69 -1.83 7.70
CA TYR A 103 10.68 -2.05 6.27
C TYR A 103 9.71 -3.16 5.89
N SER A 104 8.73 -2.83 5.05
CA SER A 104 7.63 -3.70 4.70
C SER A 104 7.49 -3.84 3.20
N ASP A 105 7.53 -5.09 2.73
CA ASP A 105 7.18 -5.44 1.35
C ASP A 105 5.70 -5.14 1.08
N ILE A 106 4.84 -5.13 2.11
CA ILE A 106 3.43 -4.78 2.00
C ILE A 106 3.25 -3.30 1.65
N ASP A 107 4.01 -2.41 2.30
CA ASP A 107 3.98 -0.98 1.99
C ASP A 107 4.35 -0.75 0.52
N TYR A 108 5.42 -1.38 0.05
CA TYR A 108 5.85 -1.24 -1.34
C TYR A 108 4.92 -1.90 -2.35
N MET A 109 4.26 -3.01 -1.99
CA MET A 109 3.20 -3.59 -2.83
C MET A 109 2.03 -2.61 -2.98
N LEU A 110 1.59 -1.95 -1.90
CA LEU A 110 0.54 -0.93 -1.94
C LEU A 110 0.96 0.28 -2.78
N LEU A 111 2.19 0.77 -2.62
CA LEU A 111 2.74 1.84 -3.45
C LEU A 111 2.82 1.46 -4.94
N GLY A 112 3.17 0.21 -5.24
CA GLY A 112 3.13 -0.34 -6.59
C GLY A 112 1.71 -0.35 -7.17
N LEU A 113 0.72 -0.80 -6.39
CA LEU A 113 -0.68 -0.77 -6.79
C LEU A 113 -1.19 0.64 -7.05
N LEU A 114 -0.73 1.60 -6.25
CA LEU A 114 -1.10 3.00 -6.42
C LEU A 114 -0.57 3.55 -7.76
N VAL A 115 0.67 3.21 -8.13
CA VAL A 115 1.26 3.62 -9.42
C VAL A 115 0.61 2.88 -10.60
N GLU A 116 0.22 1.61 -10.43
CA GLU A 116 -0.50 0.83 -11.45
C GLU A 116 -1.96 1.26 -11.61
N HIS A 117 -2.57 1.87 -10.60
CA HIS A 117 -3.96 2.29 -10.66
C HIS A 117 -4.13 3.37 -11.73
N PRO A 118 -5.18 3.30 -12.58
CA PRO A 118 -5.49 4.36 -13.52
C PRO A 118 -5.99 5.58 -12.74
N LEU A 119 -5.06 6.34 -12.19
CA LEU A 119 -5.28 7.72 -11.81
C LEU A 119 -5.76 8.39 -13.10
N ASN A 120 -6.92 9.05 -13.08
CA ASN A 120 -7.47 9.76 -14.23
C ASN A 120 -6.53 10.92 -14.59
N LEU A 121 -5.41 10.59 -15.23
CA LEU A 121 -4.47 11.50 -15.85
C LEU A 121 -5.23 12.06 -17.04
N THR A 122 -5.88 13.21 -16.84
CA THR A 122 -6.45 13.97 -17.94
C THR A 122 -5.29 14.45 -18.80
N HIS A 123 -5.03 13.68 -19.86
CA HIS A 123 -4.28 14.02 -21.06
C HIS A 123 -3.28 15.17 -20.91
N THR A 124 -2.16 14.92 -20.25
CA THR A 124 -0.93 15.61 -20.61
C THR A 124 0.23 14.65 -20.38
N LEU A 125 1.02 14.40 -21.43
CA LEU A 125 2.40 13.89 -21.38
C LEU A 125 2.64 12.37 -21.34
N PHE A 126 2.27 11.69 -22.42
CA PHE A 126 3.21 10.77 -23.09
C PHE A 126 3.33 11.21 -24.54
N ASN A 127 4.16 12.21 -24.80
CA ASN A 127 4.66 12.45 -26.14
C ASN A 127 6.18 12.63 -26.02
N PRO A 128 7.00 11.73 -26.61
CA PRO A 128 8.45 11.90 -26.67
C PRO A 128 8.86 13.09 -27.54
#